data_AF-A0AAU7UC66-F1
#
_entry.id   AF-A0AAU7UC66-F1
#
_cell.length_a   1.000
_cell.length_b   1.000
_cell.length_c   1.000
_cell.angle_alpha   90.00
_cell.angle_beta   90.00
_cell.angle_gamma   90.00
#
_symmetry.space_group_name_H-M   'P 1'
#
loop_
_entity.id
_entity.type
_entity.pdbx_description
1 polymer ?
#
loop_
_entity_poly.entity_id
_entity_poly.type
_entity_poly.pdbx_seq_one_letter_code
_entity_poly.pdbx_strand_id
1 'polypeptide(L)'
;MTGGRSALLRRVLQLEGRQTVRQDSEGQPERRALMAEVEAVLSALPDVLRRDVEARGARGVAALIEATWEAGHTGEVSPELTLSAYRAAFGTVAE
;
A
#
# COMPACT_ATOMS: atom_id res chain seq x y z
N MET A 1 7.42 -1.37 16.88
CA MET A 1 6.17 -1.55 16.11
C MET A 1 5.07 -0.59 16.62
N THR A 2 5.32 0.71 16.76
CA THR A 2 4.51 1.50 17.73
C THR A 2 3.22 2.12 17.16
N GLY A 3 3.06 2.15 15.84
CA GLY A 3 1.90 2.69 15.14
C GLY A 3 2.04 2.39 13.67
N GLY A 4 1.60 1.19 13.22
CA GLY A 4 1.84 0.59 11.89
C GLY A 4 1.60 1.56 10.71
N ARG A 5 2.66 2.33 10.45
CA ARG A 5 2.83 3.64 9.78
C ARG A 5 1.79 4.78 9.94
N SER A 6 1.08 4.78 11.08
CA SER A 6 0.02 5.68 11.68
C SER A 6 -1.38 5.92 11.06
N ALA A 7 -2.19 4.88 10.89
CA ALA A 7 -1.62 3.65 10.47
C ALA A 7 -1.24 3.78 8.99
N LEU A 8 -1.74 2.92 8.14
CA LEU A 8 -1.55 3.03 6.70
C LEU A 8 -2.30 4.26 6.14
N LEU A 9 -1.64 5.43 6.22
CA LEU A 9 -1.99 6.65 6.96
C LEU A 9 -3.47 6.98 7.10
N ARG A 10 -4.04 6.49 8.21
CA ARG A 10 -5.45 6.65 8.58
C ARG A 10 -6.37 6.06 7.47
N ARG A 11 -5.92 4.89 6.99
CA ARG A 11 -6.44 3.89 6.04
C ARG A 11 -6.79 4.40 4.66
N VAL A 12 -5.78 5.01 4.06
CA VAL A 12 -5.89 5.66 2.76
C VAL A 12 -6.92 6.80 2.84
N LEU A 13 -6.89 7.46 4.03
CA LEU A 13 -7.86 8.41 4.57
C LEU A 13 -9.21 8.36 3.91
N GLN A 14 -9.86 7.27 4.31
CA GLN A 14 -11.24 6.95 4.01
C GLN A 14 -11.54 7.04 2.54
N LEU A 15 -10.64 6.37 1.80
CA LEU A 15 -10.88 5.90 0.45
C LEU A 15 -11.50 7.01 -0.39
N GLU A 16 -10.82 8.16 -0.28
CA GLU A 16 -10.93 9.30 -1.18
C GLU A 16 -12.11 10.28 -0.98
N GLY A 17 -12.94 10.20 0.09
CA GLY A 17 -14.25 10.91 0.11
C GLY A 17 -14.69 11.91 1.20
N ARG A 18 -14.35 11.82 2.52
CA ARG A 18 -14.95 12.73 3.55
C ARG A 18 -14.11 12.89 4.83
N GLN A 19 -13.29 13.94 4.91
CA GLN A 19 -13.41 14.99 5.93
C GLN A 19 -12.42 16.12 5.63
N THR A 20 -12.96 17.19 5.03
CA THR A 20 -12.48 18.57 5.13
C THR A 20 -12.45 19.01 6.59
N VAL A 21 -11.43 18.63 7.35
CA VAL A 21 -11.02 19.39 8.54
C VAL A 21 -9.51 19.37 8.62
N ARG A 22 -8.92 20.42 8.03
CA ARG A 22 -7.64 21.05 8.42
C ARG A 22 -6.77 20.18 9.33
N GLN A 23 -5.95 19.35 8.72
CA GLN A 23 -4.68 18.97 9.34
C GLN A 23 -3.61 19.16 8.26
N ASP A 24 -3.06 20.37 8.24
CA ASP A 24 -1.76 20.79 7.70
C ASP A 24 -1.04 19.72 6.88
N SER A 25 -1.45 19.58 5.61
CA SER A 25 -1.00 18.51 4.73
C SER A 25 0.39 18.75 4.12
N GLU A 26 1.08 19.83 4.50
CA GLU A 26 2.41 20.17 3.99
C GLU A 26 3.58 19.61 4.84
N GLY A 27 3.33 19.07 6.04
CA GLY A 27 4.39 18.86 7.04
C GLY A 27 4.58 17.45 7.63
N GLN A 28 3.89 16.40 7.16
CA GLN A 28 3.95 15.09 7.85
C GLN A 28 4.92 14.10 7.18
N PRO A 29 6.09 13.79 7.80
CA PRO A 29 7.08 12.86 7.25
C PRO A 29 6.52 11.44 7.06
N GLU A 30 5.52 11.05 7.84
CA GLU A 30 4.87 9.74 7.74
C GLU A 30 4.10 9.57 6.41
N ARG A 31 3.46 10.63 5.90
CA ARG A 31 2.77 10.60 4.59
C ARG A 31 3.76 10.39 3.45
N ARG A 32 4.89 11.09 3.47
CA ARG A 32 5.92 10.96 2.43
C ARG A 32 6.52 9.55 2.46
N ALA A 33 6.80 9.03 3.65
CA ALA A 33 7.31 7.68 3.80
C ALA A 33 6.33 6.64 3.23
N LEU A 34 5.03 6.78 3.51
CA LEU A 34 4.03 5.85 2.98
C LEU A 34 3.88 5.94 1.45
N MET A 35 3.90 7.16 0.87
CA MET A 35 3.75 7.31 -0.58
C MET A 35 4.96 6.75 -1.34
N ALA A 36 6.18 6.96 -0.83
CA ALA A 36 7.38 6.36 -1.39
C ALA A 36 7.34 4.82 -1.32
N GLU A 37 6.78 4.27 -0.24
CA GLU A 37 6.61 2.83 -0.07
C GLU A 37 5.55 2.27 -1.05
N VAL A 38 4.43 2.97 -1.25
CA VAL A 38 3.43 2.62 -2.27
C VAL A 38 4.03 2.60 -3.67
N GLU A 39 4.80 3.63 -4.03
CA GLU A 39 5.43 3.73 -5.35
C GLU A 39 6.44 2.60 -5.58
N ALA A 40 7.28 2.31 -4.58
CA ALA A 40 8.23 1.21 -4.65
C ALA A 40 7.52 -0.13 -4.87
N VAL A 41 6.48 -0.42 -4.06
CA VAL A 41 5.72 -1.66 -4.14
C VAL A 41 4.99 -1.81 -5.49
N LEU A 42 4.37 -0.74 -6.00
CA LEU A 42 3.70 -0.78 -7.31
C LEU A 42 4.70 -0.92 -8.47
N SER A 43 5.88 -0.30 -8.38
CA SER A 43 6.91 -0.38 -9.43
C SER A 43 7.56 -1.76 -9.55
N ALA A 44 7.55 -2.54 -8.46
CA ALA A 44 8.08 -3.89 -8.43
C ALA A 44 7.08 -4.94 -8.95
N LEU A 45 5.80 -4.57 -9.14
CA LEU A 45 4.80 -5.45 -9.75
C LEU A 45 4.92 -5.48 -11.27
N PRO A 46 4.69 -6.66 -11.92
CA PRO A 46 4.45 -6.73 -13.35
C PRO A 46 3.27 -5.83 -13.77
N ASP A 47 3.34 -5.23 -14.96
CA ASP A 47 2.36 -4.28 -15.47
C ASP A 47 0.90 -4.74 -15.35
N VAL A 48 0.65 -6.02 -15.61
CA VAL A 48 -0.69 -6.61 -15.54
C VAL A 48 -1.23 -6.59 -14.10
N LEU A 49 -0.40 -6.93 -13.12
CA LEU A 49 -0.80 -6.98 -11.71
C LEU A 49 -0.88 -5.57 -11.12
N ARG A 50 0.04 -4.68 -11.51
CA ARG A 50 -0.04 -3.27 -11.15
C ARG A 50 -1.38 -2.66 -11.58
N ARG A 51 -1.79 -2.89 -12.83
CA ARG A 51 -3.09 -2.43 -13.36
C ARG A 51 -4.28 -3.02 -12.60
N ASP A 52 -4.20 -4.30 -12.19
CA ASP A 52 -5.25 -4.92 -11.37
C ASP A 52 -5.39 -4.24 -9.99
N VAL A 53 -4.26 -3.96 -9.34
CA VAL A 53 -4.23 -3.24 -8.05
C VAL A 53 -4.77 -1.82 -8.20
N GLU A 54 -4.36 -1.10 -9.25
CA GLU A 54 -4.85 0.23 -9.58
C GLU A 54 -6.36 0.24 -9.86
N ALA A 55 -6.88 -0.77 -10.57
CA ALA A 55 -8.32 -0.91 -10.86
C ALA A 55 -9.17 -1.12 -9.60
N ARG A 56 -8.58 -1.69 -8.54
CA ARG A 56 -9.22 -1.84 -7.21
C ARG A 56 -9.14 -0.55 -6.37
N GLY A 57 -8.44 0.47 -6.87
CA GLY A 57 -8.29 1.79 -6.27
C GLY A 57 -7.60 1.77 -4.91
N ALA A 58 -7.96 2.76 -4.08
CA ALA A 58 -7.44 2.93 -2.73
C ALA A 58 -7.52 1.66 -1.84
N ARG A 59 -8.52 0.80 -2.08
CA ARG A 59 -8.67 -0.49 -1.38
C ARG A 59 -7.62 -1.51 -1.81
N GLY A 60 -7.36 -1.60 -3.12
CA GLY A 60 -6.31 -2.48 -3.65
C GLY A 60 -4.95 -2.09 -3.11
N VAL A 61 -4.59 -0.80 -3.19
CA VAL A 61 -3.30 -0.32 -2.70
C VAL A 61 -3.13 -0.59 -1.20
N ALA A 62 -4.16 -0.36 -0.39
CA ALA A 62 -4.11 -0.65 1.04
C ALA A 62 -3.82 -2.14 1.32
N ALA A 63 -4.58 -3.03 0.68
CA ALA A 63 -4.44 -4.48 0.88
C ALA A 63 -3.05 -4.99 0.47
N LEU A 64 -2.48 -4.45 -0.61
CA LEU A 64 -1.14 -4.85 -1.07
C LEU A 64 -0.05 -4.44 -0.08
N ILE A 65 -0.08 -3.21 0.44
CA ILE A 65 0.94 -2.73 1.39
C ILE A 65 0.85 -3.49 2.71
N GLU A 66 -0.36 -3.79 3.18
CA GLU A 66 -0.56 -4.60 4.37
C GLU A 66 0.04 -5.99 4.21
N ALA A 67 -0.25 -6.66 3.09
CA ALA A 67 0.35 -7.96 2.80
C ALA A 67 1.88 -7.89 2.70
N THR A 68 2.43 -6.77 2.20
CA THR A 68 3.88 -6.56 2.14
C THR A 68 4.50 -6.45 3.54
N TRP A 69 3.84 -5.73 4.45
CA TRP A 69 4.29 -5.64 5.85
C TRP A 69 4.16 -6.96 6.61
N GLU A 70 3.07 -7.70 6.39
CA GLU A 70 2.84 -9.00 7.00
C GLU A 70 3.87 -10.05 6.53
N ALA A 71 4.38 -9.92 5.30
CA ALA A 71 5.50 -10.71 4.80
C ALA A 71 6.86 -10.36 5.45
N GLY A 72 6.89 -9.48 6.44
CA GLY A 72 8.10 -9.13 7.19
C GLY A 72 8.98 -8.10 6.49
N HIS A 73 8.40 -7.26 5.63
CA HIS A 73 9.12 -6.18 4.98
C HIS A 73 9.73 -5.22 6.02
N THR A 74 11.06 -5.24 6.12
CA THR A 74 11.84 -4.40 7.04
C THR A 74 12.84 -3.50 6.31
N GLY A 75 12.82 -3.48 4.97
CA GLY A 75 13.86 -2.84 4.17
C GLY A 75 13.52 -2.67 2.70
N GLU A 76 14.22 -3.38 1.81
CA GLU A 76 14.12 -3.21 0.36
C GLU A 76 12.91 -3.95 -0.24
N VAL A 77 12.24 -3.30 -1.19
CA VAL A 77 11.11 -3.89 -1.92
C VAL A 77 11.68 -4.70 -3.09
N SER A 78 11.47 -6.01 -3.11
CA SER A 78 11.86 -6.87 -4.23
C SER A 78 10.64 -7.35 -5.03
N PRO A 79 10.79 -7.65 -6.34
CA PRO A 79 9.73 -8.19 -7.18
C PRO A 79 9.07 -9.45 -6.60
N GLU A 80 9.87 -10.36 -6.02
CA GLU A 80 9.41 -11.62 -5.43
C GLU A 80 8.55 -11.38 -4.18
N LEU A 81 8.99 -10.45 -3.32
CA LEU A 81 8.24 -10.05 -2.14
C LEU A 81 6.89 -9.45 -2.55
N THR A 82 6.89 -8.52 -3.52
CA THR A 82 5.65 -7.89 -3.99
C THR A 82 4.71 -8.84 -4.70
N LEU A 83 5.23 -9.84 -5.42
CA LEU A 83 4.40 -10.88 -6.04
C LEU A 83 3.79 -11.80 -4.97
N SER A 84 4.55 -12.16 -3.95
CA SER A 84 4.06 -12.93 -2.81
C SER A 84 2.97 -12.16 -2.05
N ALA A 85 3.21 -10.88 -1.76
CA ALA A 85 2.24 -9.99 -1.12
C ALA A 85 0.98 -9.82 -1.97
N TYR A 86 1.11 -9.66 -3.29
CA TYR A 86 -0.04 -9.62 -4.21
C TYR A 86 -0.87 -10.91 -4.12
N ARG A 87 -0.23 -12.08 -4.13
CA ARG A 87 -0.92 -13.36 -4.00
C ARG A 87 -1.58 -13.52 -2.64
N ALA A 88 -0.95 -13.07 -1.57
CA ALA A 88 -1.56 -13.08 -0.24
C ALA A 88 -2.78 -12.14 -0.16
N ALA A 89 -2.70 -10.95 -0.76
CA ALA A 89 -3.75 -9.93 -0.73
C ALA A 89 -4.95 -10.24 -1.64
N PHE A 90 -4.71 -10.84 -2.81
CA PHE A 90 -5.72 -10.98 -3.87
C PHE A 90 -5.88 -12.39 -4.41
N GLY A 91 -5.13 -13.35 -3.85
CA GLY A 91 -5.14 -14.75 -4.27
C GLY A 91 -6.45 -15.43 -3.95
N THR A 92 -7.36 -15.39 -4.91
CA THR A 92 -7.74 -16.58 -5.67
C THR A 92 -7.79 -16.17 -7.14
N VAL A 93 -6.65 -16.28 -7.83
CA VAL A 93 -6.72 -16.54 -9.26
C VAL A 93 -6.91 -18.04 -9.33
N ALA A 94 -8.14 -18.46 -9.62
CA ALA A 94 -8.51 -19.85 -9.78
C ALA A 94 -7.50 -20.56 -10.69
N GLU A 95 -6.95 -21.68 -10.22
CA GLU A 95 -6.46 -22.73 -11.11
C GLU A 95 -7.64 -23.32 -11.90
#